data_AF-A0A1I7D9I0-F1
#
_entry.id   AF-A0A1I7D9I0-F1
#
_cell.length_a   1.000
_cell.length_b   1.000
_cell.length_c   1.000
_cell.angle_alpha   90.00
_cell.angle_beta   90.00
_cell.angle_gamma   90.00
#
_symmetry.space_group_name_H-M   'P 1'
#
loop_
_entity.id
_entity.type
_entity.pdbx_description
1 polymer ?
#
loop_
_entity_poly.entity_id
_entity_poly.type
_entity_poly.pdbx_seq_one_letter_code
_entity_poly.pdbx_strand_id
1 'polypeptide(L)' 'MTAGEVDAALEDLGITVTPFARLDARLTTSFYRHKSGLGIADRVCLALARSLSSPAYTADRIWQDWADDLGVDVQVIR' A
#
# COMPACT_ATOMS: atom_id res chain seq x y z
N MET A 1 12.51 5.25 21.59
CA MET A 1 11.57 5.74 20.57
C MET A 1 10.16 5.53 21.06
N THR A 2 9.52 6.61 21.46
CA THR A 2 8.07 6.72 21.71
C THR A 2 7.35 6.89 20.37
N ALA A 3 6.01 6.74 20.36
CA ALA A 3 5.22 6.99 19.16
C ALA A 3 5.41 8.43 18.64
N GLY A 4 5.42 9.43 19.52
CA GLY A 4 5.64 10.83 19.12
C GLY A 4 7.03 11.09 18.54
N GLU A 5 8.06 10.36 18.98
CA GLU A 5 9.40 10.43 18.39
C GLU A 5 9.44 9.83 16.97
N VAL A 6 8.60 8.83 16.68
CA VAL A 6 8.45 8.27 15.32
C VAL A 6 7.74 9.25 14.42
N ASP A 7 6.63 9.82 14.88
CA ASP A 7 5.81 10.73 14.09
C ASP A 7 6.60 11.98 13.67
N ALA A 8 7.34 12.59 14.60
CA ALA A 8 8.19 13.74 14.31
C ALA A 8 9.27 13.42 13.24
N ALA A 9 9.89 12.24 13.32
CA ALA A 9 10.90 11.82 12.34
C ALA A 9 10.30 11.60 10.94
N LEU A 10 9.05 11.14 10.84
CA LEU A 10 8.35 10.97 9.57
C LEU A 10 7.96 12.33 8.97
N GLU A 11 7.52 13.28 9.80
CA GLU A 11 7.22 14.65 9.38
C GLU A 11 8.47 15.38 8.84
N ASP A 12 9.63 15.24 9.49
CA ASP A 12 10.90 15.80 9.03
C ASP A 12 11.33 15.27 7.64
N LEU A 13 10.94 14.04 7.30
CA LEU A 13 11.18 13.42 6.00
C LEU A 13 10.09 13.77 4.96
N GLY A 14 9.07 14.54 5.34
CA GLY A 14 7.91 14.83 4.49
C GLY A 14 7.02 13.61 4.22
N ILE A 15 7.09 12.58 5.07
CA ILE A 15 6.29 11.36 4.94
C ILE A 15 4.95 11.57 5.63
N THR A 16 3.87 11.48 4.86
CA THR A 16 2.51 11.52 5.41
C THR A 16 2.06 10.13 5.82
N VAL A 17 1.71 9.95 7.10
CA VAL A 17 1.06 8.74 7.61
C VAL A 17 -0.45 8.91 7.57
N THR A 18 -1.14 8.01 6.88
CA THR A 18 -2.61 7.99 6.85
C THR A 18 -3.16 6.99 7.86
N PRO A 19 -4.30 7.29 8.53
CA PRO A 19 -5.03 6.29 9.31
C PRO A 19 -5.48 5.12 8.43
N PHE A 20 -5.53 3.92 9.01
CA PHE A 20 -6.13 2.74 8.40
C PHE A 20 -7.51 2.49 9.00
N ALA A 21 -8.56 2.83 8.26
CA ALA A 21 -9.94 2.78 8.70
C ALA A 21 -10.71 1.58 8.13
N ARG A 22 -11.98 1.46 8.53
CA ARG A 22 -12.85 0.35 8.12
C ARG A 22 -13.02 0.22 6.59
N LEU A 23 -13.03 1.35 5.87
CA LEU A 23 -13.14 1.32 4.41
C LEU A 23 -11.86 0.79 3.76
N ASP A 24 -10.69 1.15 4.29
CA ASP A 24 -9.40 0.62 3.83
C ASP A 24 -9.30 -0.88 4.07
N ALA A 25 -9.77 -1.36 5.23
CA ALA A 25 -9.85 -2.78 5.52
C ALA A 25 -10.73 -3.54 4.52
N ARG A 26 -11.91 -2.98 4.17
CA ARG A 26 -12.79 -3.58 3.16
C ARG A 26 -12.12 -3.63 1.79
N LEU A 27 -11.51 -2.53 1.35
CA LEU A 27 -10.82 -2.47 0.06
C LEU A 27 -9.66 -3.46 0.01
N THR A 28 -8.82 -3.49 1.04
CA THR A 28 -7.71 -4.46 1.21
C THR A 28 -8.20 -5.90 1.08
N THR A 29 -9.33 -6.25 1.72
CA THR A 29 -9.87 -7.62 1.63
C THR A 29 -10.43 -7.95 0.24
N SER A 30 -10.97 -6.96 -0.48
CA SER A 30 -11.49 -7.16 -1.84
C SER A 30 -10.39 -7.50 -2.86
N PHE A 31 -9.14 -7.19 -2.54
CA PHE A 31 -7.96 -7.50 -3.36
C PHE A 31 -7.46 -8.93 -3.16
N TYR A 32 -8.13 -9.73 -2.31
CA TYR A 32 -7.76 -11.13 -2.15
C TYR A 32 -7.94 -11.89 -3.47
N ARG A 33 -6.90 -12.64 -3.84
CA ARG A 33 -6.86 -13.53 -4.99
C ARG A 33 -6.18 -14.82 -4.55
N HIS A 34 -6.85 -15.95 -4.73
CA HIS A 34 -6.30 -17.25 -4.34
C HIS A 34 -5.02 -17.53 -5.13
N LYS A 35 -3.95 -17.95 -4.43
CA LYS A 35 -2.61 -18.22 -5.00
C LYS A 35 -1.97 -17.02 -5.74
N SER A 36 -2.36 -15.78 -5.42
CA SER A 36 -1.74 -14.59 -6.00
C SER A 36 -0.31 -14.30 -5.54
N GLY A 37 0.11 -14.91 -4.42
CA GLY A 37 1.37 -14.58 -3.76
C GLY A 37 1.36 -13.26 -2.98
N LEU A 38 0.31 -12.44 -3.10
CA LEU A 38 0.16 -11.20 -2.33
C LEU A 38 -0.19 -11.49 -0.86
N GLY A 39 0.64 -10.99 0.05
CA GLY A 39 0.38 -10.92 1.48
C GLY A 39 -0.67 -9.87 1.85
N ILE A 40 -1.06 -9.83 3.14
CA ILE A 40 -2.01 -8.80 3.60
C ILE A 40 -1.40 -7.40 3.55
N ALA A 41 -0.12 -7.26 3.89
CA ALA A 41 0.59 -5.98 3.82
C ALA A 41 0.65 -5.43 2.38
N ASP A 42 0.93 -6.31 1.40
CA ASP A 42 0.92 -5.93 -0.03
C ASP A 42 -0.43 -5.38 -0.44
N ARG A 43 -1.52 -6.08 -0.06
CA ARG A 43 -2.88 -5.63 -0.36
C ARG A 43 -3.24 -4.32 0.31
N VAL A 44 -2.74 -4.05 1.53
CA VAL A 44 -2.94 -2.76 2.20
C VAL A 44 -2.29 -1.64 1.40
N CYS A 45 -1.04 -1.81 0.98
CA CYS A 45 -0.31 -0.81 0.20
C CYS A 45 -0.98 -0.56 -1.16
N LEU A 46 -1.38 -1.62 -1.87
CA LEU A 46 -2.07 -1.51 -3.16
C LEU A 46 -3.45 -0.85 -3.01
N ALA A 47 -4.21 -1.21 -1.96
CA ALA A 47 -5.51 -0.60 -1.68
C ALA A 47 -5.38 0.90 -1.35
N LEU A 48 -4.35 1.27 -0.57
CA LEU A 48 -4.07 2.67 -0.27
C LEU A 48 -3.67 3.46 -1.51
N ALA A 49 -2.81 2.90 -2.36
CA ALA A 49 -2.43 3.53 -3.62
C ALA A 49 -3.66 3.81 -4.50
N ARG A 50 -4.58 2.83 -4.60
CA ARG A 50 -5.86 3.02 -5.30
C ARG A 50 -6.72 4.11 -4.69
N SER A 51 -6.86 4.15 -3.36
CA SER A 51 -7.74 5.13 -2.70
C SER A 51 -7.20 6.56 -2.85
N LEU A 52 -5.88 6.73 -2.88
CA LEU A 52 -5.23 8.02 -3.09
C LEU A 52 -5.08 8.40 -4.56
N SER A 53 -5.40 7.50 -5.50
CA SER A 53 -5.08 7.68 -6.94
C SER A 53 -3.61 7.98 -7.18
N SER A 54 -2.74 7.27 -6.46
CA SER A 54 -1.28 7.45 -6.46
C SER A 54 -0.55 6.17 -6.85
N PRO A 55 0.68 6.26 -7.39
CA PRO A 55 1.48 5.08 -7.69
C PRO A 55 1.93 4.33 -6.43
N ALA A 56 1.95 3.00 -6.51
CA ALA A 56 2.52 2.11 -5.52
C ALA A 56 3.97 1.76 -5.92
N TYR A 57 4.95 2.26 -5.17
CA TYR A 57 6.36 1.93 -5.38
C TYR A 57 6.74 0.67 -4.62
N THR A 58 7.43 -0.28 -5.27
CA THR A 58 7.84 -1.55 -4.66
C THR A 58 9.10 -2.12 -5.32
N ALA A 59 9.85 -2.94 -4.59
CA ALA A 59 10.90 -3.79 -5.16
C ALA A 59 10.36 -5.18 -5.56
N ASP A 60 9.17 -5.55 -5.11
CA ASP A 60 8.54 -6.83 -5.41
C ASP A 60 7.81 -6.77 -6.76
N ARG A 61 8.24 -7.62 -7.69
CA ARG A 61 7.69 -7.67 -9.05
C ARG A 61 6.29 -8.25 -9.09
N ILE A 62 5.89 -9.07 -8.11
CA ILE A 62 4.60 -9.75 -8.15
C ILE A 62 3.42 -8.77 -8.14
N TRP A 63 3.60 -7.55 -7.62
CA TRP A 63 2.57 -6.52 -7.62
C TRP A 63 2.19 -6.09 -9.05
N GLN A 64 3.16 -6.08 -9.97
CA GLN A 64 2.95 -5.66 -11.36
C GLN A 64 2.03 -6.62 -12.12
N ASP A 65 2.08 -7.93 -11.79
CA ASP A 65 1.20 -8.94 -12.38
C ASP A 65 -0.29 -8.71 -12.06
N TRP A 66 -0.59 -7.93 -11.01
CA TRP A 66 -1.95 -7.64 -10.54
C TRP A 66 -2.37 -6.18 -10.74
N ALA A 67 -1.50 -5.32 -11.28
CA ALA A 67 -1.74 -3.88 -11.41
C ALA A 67 -3.06 -3.57 -12.14
N ASP A 68 -3.28 -4.21 -13.29
CA ASP A 68 -4.46 -4.02 -14.12
C ASP A 68 -5.75 -4.56 -13.45
N ASP A 69 -5.70 -5.77 -12.86
CA ASP A 69 -6.86 -6.39 -12.19
C ASP A 69 -7.29 -5.58 -10.95
N LEU A 70 -6.33 -5.00 -10.23
CA LEU A 70 -6.59 -4.23 -9.02
C LEU A 70 -6.86 -2.74 -9.30
N GLY A 71 -6.57 -2.27 -10.52
CA GLY A 71 -6.69 -0.86 -10.90
C GLY A 71 -5.73 0.03 -10.12
N VAL A 72 -4.47 -0.38 -10.05
CA VAL A 72 -3.40 0.31 -9.31
C VAL A 72 -2.22 0.56 -10.23
N ASP A 73 -1.71 1.79 -10.25
CA ASP A 73 -0.43 2.09 -10.89
C ASP A 73 0.71 1.55 -10.02
N VAL A 74 1.47 0.58 -10.53
CA VAL A 74 2.58 -0.06 -9.80
C VAL A 74 3.91 0.28 -10.47
N GLN A 75 4.82 0.85 -9.67
CA GLN A 75 6.15 1.29 -10.10
C GLN A 75 7.23 0.45 -9.41
N VAL A 76 7.91 -0.40 -10.18
CA VAL A 76 8.97 -1.26 -9.64
C VAL A 76 10.31 -0.51 -9.59
N ILE A 77 10.90 -0.39 -8.40
CA ILE A 77 12.19 0.29 -8.17
C ILE A 77 13.30 -0.71 -7.83
N ARG A 78 14.53 -0.41 -8.27
CA ARG A 78 15.76 -1.20 -8.05
C ARG A 78 16.96 -0.30 -7.83
#